data_AF-A0A848WXM4-F1
#
_entry.id   AF-A0A848WXM4-F1
#
_cell.length_a   1.000
_cell.length_b   1.000
_cell.length_c   1.000
_cell.angle_alpha   90.00
_cell.angle_beta   90.00
_cell.angle_gamma   90.00
#
_symmetry.space_group_name_H-M   'P 1'
#
loop_
_entity.id
_entity.type
_entity.pdbx_description
1 polymer ?
#
loop_
_entity_poly.entity_id
_entity_poly.type
_entity_poly.pdbx_seq_one_letter_code
_entity_poly.pdbx_strand_id
1 'polypeptide(L)'
;MAVAPPSRSRSPHRRSATIRIAAFTWILHALTIPVTIGLLAYGFLSSHSLALQAGIGGIGAFVGTKILALALSQSLNCRVCAGPVFDVGKCIKHPKARRFLGISYQQGIATQAFFSNRFRCLYCGEKNRLTARSDQLEVKPEVKTVSLTPGELPEIRD
;
A
#
# COMPACT_ATOMS: atom_id res chain seq x y z
N MET A 1 -10.14 -27.73 15.73
CA MET A 1 -8.80 -27.28 16.16
C MET A 1 -8.32 -26.21 15.18
N ALA A 2 -8.20 -24.95 15.60
CA ALA A 2 -7.77 -23.86 14.73
C ALA A 2 -6.23 -23.81 14.73
N VAL A 3 -5.62 -24.25 13.63
CA VAL A 3 -4.16 -24.15 13.42
C VAL A 3 -3.80 -22.66 13.35
N ALA A 4 -3.03 -22.19 14.34
CA ALA A 4 -2.48 -20.84 14.33
C ALA A 4 -1.55 -20.70 13.11
N PRO A 5 -1.72 -19.67 12.26
CA PRO A 5 -0.88 -19.51 11.09
C PRO A 5 0.58 -19.28 11.52
N PRO A 6 1.57 -19.85 10.81
CA PRO A 6 2.97 -19.72 11.15
C PRO A 6 3.36 -18.24 11.23
N SER A 7 4.01 -17.85 12.32
CA SER A 7 4.53 -16.50 12.53
C SER A 7 5.70 -16.24 11.57
N ARG A 8 5.40 -15.99 10.29
CA ARG A 8 6.40 -15.59 9.30
C ARG A 8 7.03 -14.27 9.74
N SER A 9 8.36 -14.28 9.86
CA SER A 9 9.15 -13.09 10.15
C SER A 9 8.78 -11.99 9.15
N ARG A 10 8.22 -10.89 9.66
CA ARG A 10 7.71 -9.79 8.85
C ARG A 10 8.88 -8.98 8.32
N SER A 11 9.52 -9.44 7.25
CA SER A 11 10.63 -8.69 6.66
C SER A 11 10.14 -7.33 6.16
N PRO A 12 10.80 -6.23 6.55
CA PRO A 12 10.42 -4.89 6.15
C PRO A 12 10.56 -4.69 4.63
N HIS A 13 9.61 -3.98 4.03
CA HIS A 13 9.64 -3.72 2.59
C HIS A 13 10.75 -2.71 2.24
N ARG A 14 11.82 -3.15 1.58
CA ARG A 14 13.03 -2.35 1.24
C ARG A 14 12.74 -1.06 0.45
N ARG A 15 11.62 -0.97 -0.27
CA ARG A 15 11.17 0.23 -1.00
C ARG A 15 10.00 0.93 -0.32
N SER A 16 10.12 1.24 0.98
CA SER A 16 9.06 1.94 1.71
C SER A 16 8.83 3.37 1.20
N ALA A 17 9.87 4.07 0.74
CA ALA A 17 9.75 5.39 0.13
C ALA A 17 8.89 5.39 -1.16
N THR A 18 9.14 4.46 -2.08
CA THR A 18 8.36 4.35 -3.33
C THR A 18 6.89 4.03 -3.05
N ILE A 19 6.60 3.17 -2.07
CA ILE A 19 5.21 2.89 -1.68
C ILE A 19 4.54 4.12 -1.09
N ARG A 20 5.26 4.92 -0.29
CA ARG A 20 4.73 6.17 0.26
C ARG A 20 4.47 7.20 -0.84
N ILE A 21 5.38 7.37 -1.79
CA ILE A 21 5.19 8.25 -2.94
C ILE A 21 3.98 7.78 -3.74
N ALA A 22 3.88 6.49 -4.06
CA ALA A 22 2.74 5.93 -4.78
C ALA A 22 1.42 6.14 -4.01
N ALA A 23 1.40 5.89 -2.70
CA ALA A 23 0.23 6.12 -1.86
C ALA A 23 -0.16 7.60 -1.84
N PHE A 24 0.81 8.50 -1.75
CA PHE A 24 0.60 9.95 -1.81
C PHE A 24 0.03 10.37 -3.18
N THR A 25 0.56 9.86 -4.28
CA THR A 25 0.04 10.12 -5.63
C THR A 25 -1.40 9.63 -5.76
N TRP A 26 -1.75 8.47 -5.19
CA TRP A 26 -3.12 7.97 -5.18
C TRP A 26 -4.09 8.83 -4.36
N ILE A 27 -3.63 9.38 -3.24
CA ILE A 27 -4.40 10.33 -2.42
C ILE A 27 -4.59 11.65 -3.18
N LEU A 28 -3.52 12.16 -3.78
CA LEU A 28 -3.56 13.39 -4.58
C LEU A 28 -4.52 13.24 -5.76
N HIS A 29 -4.47 12.10 -6.46
CA HIS A 29 -5.39 11.78 -7.53
C HIS A 29 -6.85 11.65 -7.06
N ALA A 30 -7.08 11.16 -5.84
CA ALA A 30 -8.43 11.15 -5.26
C ALA A 30 -8.94 12.57 -5.00
N LEU A 31 -8.05 13.50 -4.63
CA LEU A 31 -8.36 14.89 -4.32
C LEU A 31 -8.55 15.76 -5.57
N THR A 32 -7.89 15.44 -6.69
CA THR A 32 -8.10 16.16 -7.95
C THR A 32 -9.53 16.00 -8.48
N ILE A 33 -10.22 14.90 -8.19
CA ILE A 33 -11.62 14.67 -8.59
C ILE A 33 -12.57 15.76 -8.05
N PRO A 34 -12.75 15.92 -6.72
CA PRO A 34 -13.68 16.92 -6.19
C PRO A 34 -13.24 18.35 -6.52
N VAL A 35 -11.94 18.62 -6.59
CA VAL A 35 -11.41 19.94 -6.98
C VAL A 35 -11.80 20.28 -8.42
N THR A 36 -11.64 19.34 -9.36
CA THR A 36 -11.99 19.55 -10.77
C THR A 36 -13.49 19.73 -10.95
N ILE A 37 -14.29 18.91 -10.26
CA ILE A 37 -15.76 19.03 -10.27
C ILE A 37 -16.19 20.38 -9.68
N GLY A 38 -15.60 20.79 -8.56
CA GLY A 38 -15.90 22.07 -7.91
C GLY A 38 -15.55 23.28 -8.80
N LEU A 39 -14.38 23.26 -9.44
CA LEU A 39 -13.95 24.32 -10.36
C LEU A 39 -14.87 24.42 -11.58
N LEU A 40 -15.24 23.28 -12.18
CA LEU A 40 -16.17 23.26 -13.32
C LEU A 40 -17.55 23.76 -12.91
N ALA A 41 -18.10 23.27 -11.80
CA ALA A 41 -19.40 23.72 -11.30
C ALA A 41 -19.41 25.21 -10.98
N TYR A 42 -18.37 25.71 -10.29
CA TYR A 42 -18.23 27.12 -9.97
C TYR A 42 -18.07 28.00 -11.21
N GLY A 43 -17.23 27.57 -12.16
CA GLY A 43 -17.02 28.28 -13.42
C GLY A 43 -18.28 28.35 -14.27
N PHE A 44 -19.09 27.28 -14.29
CA PHE A 44 -20.36 27.23 -15.00
C PHE A 44 -21.41 28.15 -14.36
N LEU A 45 -21.56 28.09 -13.04
CA LEU A 45 -22.54 28.90 -12.30
C LEU A 45 -22.19 30.40 -12.31
N SER A 46 -20.90 30.74 -12.23
CA SER A 46 -20.45 32.13 -12.12
C SER A 46 -20.02 32.73 -13.45
N SER A 47 -20.08 31.97 -14.56
CA SER A 47 -19.58 32.35 -15.88
C SER A 47 -18.14 32.89 -15.89
N HIS A 48 -17.34 32.52 -14.88
CA HIS A 48 -15.96 32.95 -14.73
C HIS A 48 -15.05 32.11 -15.64
N SER A 49 -14.61 32.72 -16.75
CA SER A 49 -13.79 32.08 -17.77
C SER A 49 -12.51 31.43 -17.21
N LEU A 50 -11.84 32.08 -16.25
CA LEU A 50 -10.65 31.53 -15.59
C LEU A 50 -10.93 30.25 -14.79
N ALA A 51 -12.05 30.19 -14.06
CA ALA A 51 -12.42 29.00 -13.29
C ALA A 51 -12.74 27.82 -14.23
N LEU A 52 -13.35 28.12 -15.37
CA LEU A 52 -13.68 27.13 -16.39
C LEU A 52 -12.42 26.60 -17.10
N GLN A 53 -11.48 27.48 -17.44
CA GLN A 53 -10.16 27.10 -17.96
C GLN A 53 -9.35 26.27 -16.94
N ALA A 54 -9.36 26.67 -15.66
CA ALA A 54 -8.73 25.91 -14.59
C ALA A 54 -9.38 24.52 -14.41
N GLY A 55 -10.71 24.43 -14.54
CA GLY A 55 -11.45 23.17 -14.53
C GLY A 55 -11.02 22.22 -15.67
N ILE A 56 -10.88 22.75 -16.89
CA ILE A 56 -10.36 21.99 -18.04
C ILE A 56 -8.91 21.55 -17.79
N GLY A 57 -8.07 22.44 -17.26
CA GLY A 57 -6.70 22.09 -16.83
C GLY A 57 -6.68 20.99 -15.76
N GLY A 58 -7.65 21.00 -14.85
CA GLY A 58 -7.87 19.97 -13.83
C GLY A 58 -8.09 18.58 -14.42
N ILE A 59 -8.78 18.46 -15.55
CA ILE A 59 -8.95 17.18 -16.27
C ILE A 59 -7.58 16.67 -16.75
N GLY A 60 -6.73 17.54 -17.29
CA GLY A 60 -5.37 17.19 -17.67
C GLY A 60 -4.54 16.68 -16.49
N ALA A 61 -4.60 17.39 -15.36
CA ALA A 61 -3.94 16.98 -14.12
C ALA A 61 -4.47 15.64 -13.58
N PHE A 62 -5.78 15.39 -13.72
CA PHE A 62 -6.40 14.12 -13.34
C PHE A 62 -5.82 12.95 -14.15
N VAL A 63 -5.73 13.09 -15.47
CA VAL A 63 -5.14 12.06 -16.35
C VAL A 63 -3.65 11.89 -16.04
N GLY A 64 -2.90 12.98 -15.91
CA GLY A 64 -1.46 12.93 -15.62
C GLY A 64 -1.16 12.24 -14.29
N THR A 65 -1.88 12.60 -13.23
CA THR A 65 -1.73 11.95 -11.91
C THR A 65 -2.14 10.47 -11.94
N LYS A 66 -3.14 10.09 -12.75
CA LYS A 66 -3.52 8.69 -12.96
C LYS A 66 -2.38 7.89 -13.57
N ILE A 67 -1.82 8.39 -14.66
CA ILE A 67 -0.72 7.72 -15.38
C ILE A 67 0.49 7.57 -14.46
N LEU A 68 0.85 8.62 -13.72
CA LEU A 68 1.95 8.57 -12.77
C LEU A 68 1.71 7.55 -11.66
N ALA A 69 0.50 7.53 -11.08
CA ALA A 69 0.12 6.55 -10.07
C ALA A 69 0.21 5.10 -10.59
N LEU A 70 -0.18 4.87 -11.85
CA LEU A 70 -0.07 3.57 -12.50
C LEU A 70 1.39 3.19 -12.77
N ALA A 71 2.21 4.09 -13.30
CA ALA A 71 3.62 3.83 -13.55
C ALA A 71 4.38 3.47 -12.25
N LEU A 72 4.11 4.19 -11.16
CA LEU A 72 4.68 3.87 -9.86
C LEU A 72 4.18 2.52 -9.32
N SER A 73 2.90 2.20 -9.54
CA SER A 73 2.28 0.96 -9.07
C SER A 73 2.85 -0.31 -9.71
N GLN A 74 3.26 -0.24 -10.98
CA GLN A 74 3.82 -1.39 -11.71
C GLN A 74 5.13 -1.90 -11.11
N SER A 75 5.88 -1.01 -10.44
CA SER A 75 7.16 -1.36 -9.82
C SER A 75 7.04 -2.02 -8.44
N LEU A 76 5.82 -2.12 -7.90
CA LEU A 76 5.56 -2.51 -6.52
C LEU A 76 4.94 -3.91 -6.46
N ASN A 77 5.77 -4.90 -6.16
CA ASN A 77 5.36 -6.30 -6.02
C ASN A 77 5.40 -6.75 -4.55
N CYS A 78 4.43 -7.59 -4.16
CA CYS A 78 4.40 -8.20 -2.85
C CYS A 78 5.54 -9.23 -2.73
N ARG A 79 6.28 -9.23 -1.62
CA ARG A 79 7.38 -10.21 -1.41
C ARG A 79 6.92 -11.65 -1.20
N VAL A 80 5.67 -11.86 -0.81
CA VAL A 80 5.15 -13.20 -0.49
C VAL A 80 4.59 -13.89 -1.72
N CYS A 81 3.81 -13.17 -2.54
CA CYS A 81 3.17 -13.74 -3.73
C CYS A 81 3.71 -13.19 -5.05
N ALA A 82 4.71 -12.30 -5.01
CA ALA A 82 5.25 -11.57 -6.17
C ALA A 82 4.22 -10.75 -6.97
N GLY A 83 2.94 -10.76 -6.59
CA GLY A 83 1.87 -10.06 -7.28
C GLY A 83 1.92 -8.55 -7.08
N PRO A 84 1.39 -7.77 -8.03
CA PRO A 84 1.43 -6.31 -7.96
C PRO A 84 0.59 -5.81 -6.78
N VAL A 85 1.09 -4.85 -6.01
CA VAL A 85 0.40 -4.36 -4.80
C VAL A 85 -0.81 -3.49 -5.17
N PHE A 86 -0.66 -2.71 -6.23
CA PHE A 86 -1.61 -1.68 -6.65
C PHE A 86 -2.21 -1.95 -8.03
N ASP A 87 -1.86 -3.05 -8.69
CA ASP A 87 -2.49 -3.39 -9.97
C ASP A 87 -3.60 -4.42 -9.76
N VAL A 88 -4.62 -4.32 -10.61
CA VAL A 88 -5.80 -5.20 -10.65
C VAL A 88 -5.55 -6.29 -11.70
N GLY A 89 -4.50 -7.07 -11.49
CA GLY A 89 -4.17 -8.23 -12.30
C GLY A 89 -5.29 -9.29 -12.32
N LYS A 90 -5.12 -10.27 -13.20
CA LYS A 90 -6.09 -11.35 -13.47
C LYS A 90 -6.25 -12.38 -12.34
N CYS A 91 -5.53 -12.22 -11.24
CA CYS A 91 -5.58 -13.16 -10.13
C CYS A 91 -6.84 -12.93 -9.26
N ILE A 92 -7.32 -14.02 -8.66
CA ILE A 92 -8.45 -13.98 -7.73
C ILE A 92 -8.07 -13.13 -6.52
N LYS A 93 -8.92 -12.15 -6.19
CA LYS A 93 -8.70 -11.24 -5.06
C LYS A 93 -9.07 -11.94 -3.76
N HIS A 94 -8.29 -11.70 -2.71
CA HIS A 94 -8.58 -12.25 -1.40
C HIS A 94 -9.90 -11.69 -0.85
N PRO A 95 -10.81 -12.50 -0.26
CA PRO A 95 -12.12 -12.03 0.22
C PRO A 95 -12.00 -10.97 1.33
N LYS A 96 -10.91 -11.00 2.11
CA LYS A 96 -10.61 -9.98 3.15
C LYS A 96 -9.94 -8.70 2.61
N ALA A 97 -9.80 -8.54 1.30
CA ALA A 97 -9.29 -7.32 0.72
C ALA A 97 -10.33 -6.20 0.86
N ARG A 98 -9.97 -5.11 1.56
CA ARG A 98 -10.89 -3.98 1.76
C ARG A 98 -10.87 -3.07 0.53
N ARG A 99 -12.05 -2.73 0.03
CA ARG A 99 -12.25 -1.61 -0.91
C ARG A 99 -12.38 -0.32 -0.09
N PHE A 100 -11.80 0.77 -0.54
CA PHE A 100 -12.12 2.09 0.01
C PHE A 100 -13.42 2.56 -0.63
N LEU A 101 -14.44 2.78 0.20
CA LEU A 101 -15.79 3.22 -0.21
C LEU A 101 -16.44 2.38 -1.31
N GLY A 102 -16.06 1.10 -1.48
CA GLY A 102 -16.58 0.24 -2.53
C GLY A 102 -16.05 0.53 -3.94
N ILE A 103 -15.36 1.65 -4.18
CA ILE A 103 -14.99 2.14 -5.51
C ILE A 103 -13.65 1.54 -5.98
N SER A 104 -12.62 1.57 -5.14
CA SER A 104 -11.30 1.07 -5.53
C SER A 104 -10.58 0.35 -4.39
N TYR A 105 -9.94 -0.76 -4.75
CA TYR A 105 -9.03 -1.49 -3.88
C TYR A 105 -7.71 -0.73 -3.68
N GLN A 106 -7.27 0.01 -4.70
CA GLN A 106 -5.99 0.73 -4.70
C GLN A 106 -5.99 1.85 -3.66
N GLN A 107 -7.10 2.59 -3.57
CA GLN A 107 -7.28 3.63 -2.56
C GLN A 107 -7.32 3.07 -1.14
N GLY A 108 -7.85 1.86 -0.93
CA GLY A 108 -7.87 1.22 0.39
C GLY A 108 -6.48 0.82 0.85
N ILE A 109 -5.65 0.35 -0.08
CA ILE A 109 -4.25 0.04 0.17
C ILE A 109 -3.45 1.33 0.39
N ALA A 110 -3.66 2.36 -0.44
CA ALA A 110 -2.97 3.65 -0.32
C ALA A 110 -3.26 4.34 1.01
N THR A 111 -4.52 4.40 1.42
CA THR A 111 -4.92 4.99 2.71
C THR A 111 -4.34 4.22 3.89
N GLN A 112 -4.39 2.89 3.91
CA GLN A 112 -3.75 2.11 4.97
C GLN A 112 -2.23 2.27 4.98
N ALA A 113 -1.60 2.26 3.80
CA ALA A 113 -0.17 2.49 3.66
C ALA A 113 0.25 3.86 4.20
N PHE A 114 -0.56 4.89 3.96
CA PHE A 114 -0.30 6.26 4.39
C PHE A 114 -0.59 6.46 5.89
N PHE A 115 -1.78 6.09 6.37
CA PHE A 115 -2.21 6.34 7.75
C PHE A 115 -1.66 5.34 8.76
N SER A 116 -1.61 4.05 8.41
CA SER A 116 -1.25 2.97 9.33
C SER A 116 0.16 2.42 9.11
N ASN A 117 0.90 2.96 8.13
CA ASN A 117 2.25 2.50 7.74
C ASN A 117 2.30 0.97 7.51
N ARG A 118 1.16 0.40 7.12
CA ARG A 118 0.90 -1.03 6.94
C ARG A 118 -0.11 -1.17 5.83
N PHE A 119 0.03 -2.19 5.00
CA PHE A 119 -0.96 -2.46 3.96
C PHE A 119 -1.19 -3.96 3.83
N ARG A 120 -2.38 -4.34 3.38
CA ARG A 120 -2.71 -5.73 3.07
C ARG A 120 -2.59 -5.96 1.57
N CYS A 121 -1.88 -7.00 1.15
CA CYS A 121 -1.83 -7.37 -0.27
C CYS A 121 -3.22 -7.80 -0.77
N LEU A 122 -3.56 -7.43 -2.00
CA LEU A 122 -4.85 -7.72 -2.64
C LEU A 122 -5.07 -9.22 -2.89
N TYR A 123 -3.99 -9.95 -3.18
CA TYR A 123 -4.05 -11.36 -3.63
C TYR A 123 -3.82 -12.34 -2.50
N CYS A 124 -2.66 -12.27 -1.82
CA CYS A 124 -2.35 -13.20 -0.73
C CYS A 124 -2.97 -12.79 0.61
N GLY A 125 -3.51 -11.57 0.73
CA GLY A 125 -4.08 -11.07 1.98
C GLY A 125 -3.05 -10.83 3.10
N GLU A 126 -1.75 -10.94 2.82
CA GLU A 126 -0.69 -10.76 3.81
C GLU A 126 -0.56 -9.29 4.24
N LYS A 127 -0.27 -9.06 5.52
CA LYS A 127 -0.08 -7.71 6.09
C LYS A 127 1.40 -7.31 6.01
N ASN A 128 1.73 -6.41 5.10
CA ASN A 128 3.07 -5.87 4.94
C ASN A 128 3.23 -4.59 5.77
N ARG A 129 4.32 -4.48 6.55
CA ARG A 129 4.68 -3.25 7.26
C ARG A 129 5.62 -2.40 6.40
N LEU A 130 5.38 -1.09 6.38
CA LEU A 130 6.24 -0.10 5.77
C LEU A 130 7.09 0.55 6.86
N THR A 131 8.23 -0.05 7.22
CA THR A 131 9.17 0.67 8.10
C THR A 131 9.83 1.80 7.31
N ALA A 132 9.85 3.00 7.90
CA ALA A 132 10.67 4.08 7.37
C ALA A 132 12.15 3.69 7.47
N ARG A 133 13.00 4.22 6.58
CA ARG A 133 14.46 4.00 6.65
C ARG A 133 15.05 4.49 7.98
N SER A 134 14.41 5.47 8.64
CA SER A 134 14.77 5.93 9.99
C SER A 134 14.58 4.84 11.05
N ASP A 135 13.55 4.00 10.95
CA ASP A 135 13.29 2.93 11.92
C ASP A 135 14.23 1.72 11.70
N GLN A 136 14.84 1.60 10.52
CA GLN A 136 15.79 0.51 10.27
C GLN A 136 17.14 0.72 10.95
N LEU A 137 17.46 1.94 11.39
CA LEU A 137 18.67 2.19 12.18
C LEU A 137 18.50 1.77 13.64
N GLU A 138 17.28 1.61 14.14
CA GLU A 138 17.01 1.30 15.55
C GLU A 138 16.55 -0.14 15.80
N VAL A 139 16.27 -0.93 14.76
CA VAL A 139 16.13 -2.38 14.92
C VAL A 139 17.54 -2.98 14.97
N LYS A 140 18.21 -2.78 16.11
CA LYS A 140 19.29 -3.66 16.56
C LYS A 140 18.69 -5.07 16.50
N PRO A 141 19.26 -6.00 15.72
CA PRO A 141 18.82 -7.38 15.82
C PRO A 141 19.16 -7.79 17.25
N GLU A 142 18.17 -7.85 18.12
CA GLU A 142 18.24 -8.68 19.31
C GLU A 142 18.28 -10.10 18.79
N VAL A 143 19.48 -10.51 18.37
CA VAL A 143 19.86 -11.89 18.20
C VAL A 143 19.65 -12.47 19.58
N LYS A 144 18.46 -13.02 19.82
CA LYS A 144 18.29 -14.02 20.87
C LYS A 144 19.18 -15.18 20.43
N THR A 145 20.42 -15.15 20.88
CA THR A 145 21.24 -16.33 21.05
C THR A 145 20.38 -17.27 21.88
N VAL A 146 19.74 -18.21 21.19
CA VAL A 146 19.25 -19.43 21.81
C VAL A 146 20.51 -20.11 22.30
N SER A 147 20.86 -19.86 23.56
CA SER A 147 21.88 -20.59 24.28
C SER A 147 21.42 -22.04 24.33
N LEU A 148 21.87 -22.85 23.38
CA LEU A 148 21.83 -24.30 23.45
C LEU A 148 22.63 -24.69 24.68
N THR A 149 21.95 -25.08 25.76
CA THR A 149 22.56 -25.76 26.89
C THR A 149 23.07 -27.12 26.38
N PRO A 150 24.38 -27.39 26.44
CA PRO A 150 24.91 -28.71 26.12
C PRO A 150 24.67 -29.60 27.34
N GLY A 151 23.67 -30.50 27.31
CA GLY A 151 23.43 -31.32 28.50
C GLY A 151 22.33 -32.36 28.53
N GLU A 152 21.45 -32.50 27.53
CA GLU A 152 20.43 -33.57 27.55
C GLU A 152 20.67 -34.57 26.41
N LEU A 153 21.52 -35.56 26.69
CA LEU A 153 21.50 -36.83 25.96
C LEU A 153 20.22 -37.58 26.37
N PRO A 154 19.38 -38.04 25.43
CA PRO A 154 18.27 -38.93 25.77
C PRO A 154 18.83 -40.29 26.24
N GLU A 155 18.49 -40.63 27.48
CA GLU A 155 18.67 -41.95 28.09
C GLU A 155 17.89 -42.97 27.25
N ILE A 156 18.62 -43.85 26.54
CA ILE A 156 18.07 -45.00 25.84
C ILE A 156 17.79 -46.06 26.90
N ARG A 157 16.50 -46.31 27.16
CA ARG A 157 16.05 -47.43 28.00
C ARG A 157 15.93 -48.67 27.11
N ASP A 158 16.67 -49.70 27.50
CA ASP A 158 16.64 -51.06 26.92
C ASP A 158 15.26 -51.72 27.05
#